data_AF-A0A6V7J8Q5-F1
#
_entry.id   AF-A0A6V7J8Q5-F1
#
_cell.length_a   1.000
_cell.length_b   1.000
_cell.length_c   1.000
_cell.angle_alpha   90.00
_cell.angle_beta   90.00
_cell.angle_gamma   90.00
#
_symmetry.space_group_name_H-M   'P 1'
#
loop_
_entity.id
_entity.type
_entity.pdbx_description
1 polymer ?
#
loop_
_entity_poly.entity_id
_entity_poly.type
_entity_poly.pdbx_seq_one_letter_code
_entity_poly.pdbx_strand_id
1 'polypeptide(L)' 'IETNGAGLTGCCRSMLANRISHWLGVTGPSYCIDSACSSSLFAMEQGYRAVRTGICDSAIVGGANLCLHPNVSLQFTRL' A
#
# COMPACT_ATOMS: atom_id res chain seq x y z
N ILE A 1 -16.52 13.46 -16.81
CA ILE A 1 -15.17 12.93 -16.56
C ILE A 1 -15.11 11.61 -17.31
N GLU A 2 -14.23 11.50 -18.29
CA GLU A 2 -14.10 10.29 -19.11
C GLU A 2 -13.56 9.15 -18.25
N THR A 3 -14.35 8.10 -18.03
CA THR A 3 -13.95 6.91 -17.28
C THR A 3 -13.06 6.03 -18.14
N ASN A 4 -11.77 6.31 -18.17
CA ASN A 4 -10.80 5.37 -18.75
C ASN A 4 -10.56 4.19 -17.78
N GLY A 5 -10.40 2.98 -18.32
CA GLY A 5 -10.11 1.78 -17.51
C GLY A 5 -8.73 1.83 -16.84
N ALA A 6 -7.81 2.67 -17.34
CA ALA A 6 -6.47 2.81 -16.79
C ALA A 6 -6.48 3.35 -15.36
N GLY A 7 -7.47 4.18 -14.99
CA GLY A 7 -7.64 4.70 -13.64
C GLY A 7 -7.77 3.60 -12.58
N LEU A 8 -8.45 2.49 -12.89
CA LEU A 8 -8.53 1.34 -11.98
C LEU A 8 -7.17 0.71 -11.76
N THR A 9 -6.42 0.49 -12.84
CA THR A 9 -5.07 -0.09 -12.73
C THR A 9 -4.09 0.84 -11.99
N GLY A 10 -4.31 2.15 -11.99
CA GLY A 10 -3.43 3.15 -11.37
C GLY A 10 -3.79 3.52 -9.94
N CYS A 11 -5.08 3.48 -9.57
CA CYS A 11 -5.57 4.05 -8.32
C CYS A 11 -6.20 3.02 -7.38
N CYS A 12 -6.48 1.79 -7.82
CA CYS A 12 -6.98 0.75 -6.91
C CYS A 12 -5.94 0.48 -5.81
N ARG A 13 -6.39 0.34 -4.56
CA ARG A 13 -5.49 0.12 -3.41
C ARG A 13 -4.53 -1.06 -3.61
N SER A 14 -5.04 -2.19 -4.10
CA SER A 14 -4.21 -3.38 -4.40
C SER A 14 -3.11 -3.11 -5.43
N MET A 15 -3.32 -2.16 -6.34
CA MET A 15 -2.34 -1.80 -7.37
C MET A 15 -1.12 -1.07 -6.80
N LEU A 16 -1.21 -0.49 -5.60
CA LEU A 16 -0.06 0.17 -4.96
C LEU A 16 1.09 -0.83 -4.72
N ALA A 17 0.79 -2.04 -4.23
CA ALA A 17 1.77 -3.11 -4.10
C ALA A 17 1.98 -3.86 -5.42
N ASN A 18 0.90 -4.25 -6.10
CA ASN A 18 0.99 -5.11 -7.29
C ASN A 18 1.76 -4.46 -8.44
N ARG A 19 1.68 -3.13 -8.63
CA ARG A 19 2.45 -2.45 -9.68
C ARG A 19 3.95 -2.48 -9.42
N ILE A 20 4.36 -2.30 -8.17
CA ILE A 20 5.77 -2.42 -7.78
C ILE A 20 6.23 -3.85 -8.03
N SER A 21 5.41 -4.84 -7.64
CA SER A 21 5.74 -6.25 -7.85
C SER A 21 5.89 -6.60 -9.33
N HIS A 22 4.94 -6.15 -10.16
CA HIS A 22 4.96 -6.35 -11.60
C HIS A 22 6.17 -5.68 -12.26
N TRP A 23 6.49 -4.44 -11.87
CA TRP A 23 7.61 -3.70 -12.47
C TRP A 23 8.98 -4.30 -12.12
N LEU A 24 9.14 -4.81 -10.89
CA LEU A 24 10.37 -5.46 -10.43
C LEU A 24 10.45 -6.96 -10.77
N GLY A 25 9.37 -7.56 -11.28
CA GLY A 25 9.31 -8.99 -11.57
C GLY A 25 9.33 -9.88 -10.32
N VAL A 26 8.92 -9.38 -9.15
CA VAL A 26 8.88 -10.17 -7.92
C VAL A 26 7.57 -10.95 -7.82
N THR A 27 7.66 -12.23 -7.42
CA THR A 27 6.55 -13.19 -7.45
C THR A 27 6.05 -13.61 -6.06
N GLY A 28 6.66 -13.07 -5.00
CA GLY A 28 6.23 -13.29 -3.62
C GLY A 28 4.91 -12.58 -3.26
N PRO A 29 4.50 -12.61 -1.98
CA PRO A 29 3.31 -11.94 -1.50
C PRO A 29 3.29 -10.44 -1.86
N SER A 30 2.16 -9.97 -2.40
CA SER A 30 1.95 -8.56 -2.75
C SER A 30 0.59 -8.10 -2.25
N TYR A 31 0.59 -7.16 -1.30
CA TYR A 31 -0.62 -6.69 -0.66
C TYR A 31 -0.43 -5.30 -0.05
N CYS A 32 -1.55 -4.60 0.14
CA CYS A 32 -1.59 -3.32 0.84
C CYS A 32 -2.28 -3.50 2.18
N ILE A 33 -1.71 -2.89 3.22
CA ILE A 33 -2.25 -2.92 4.57
C ILE A 33 -2.77 -1.53 4.93
N ASP A 34 -3.85 -1.49 5.69
CA ASP A 34 -4.39 -0.27 6.28
C ASP A 34 -4.74 -0.54 7.74
N SER A 35 -3.91 0.00 8.62
CA SER A 35 -4.14 0.10 10.06
C SER A 35 -4.08 1.57 10.50
N ALA A 36 -4.57 2.48 9.65
CA ALA A 36 -4.49 3.93 9.84
C ALA A 36 -3.03 4.42 10.03
N CYS A 37 -2.76 5.24 11.04
CA CYS A 37 -1.46 5.89 11.24
C CYS A 37 -0.29 4.91 11.44
N SER A 38 -0.55 3.68 11.86
CA SER A 38 0.48 2.66 12.06
C SER A 38 0.75 1.80 10.82
N SER A 39 0.09 2.07 9.69
CA SER A 39 0.10 1.18 8.50
C SER A 39 1.51 0.83 8.01
N SER A 40 2.41 1.81 7.91
CA SER A 40 3.78 1.56 7.43
C SER A 40 4.60 0.70 8.39
N LEU A 41 4.47 0.93 9.69
CA LEU A 41 5.14 0.13 10.71
C LEU A 41 4.56 -1.28 10.79
N PHE A 42 3.23 -1.42 10.65
CA PHE A 42 2.58 -2.72 10.62
C PHE A 42 2.94 -3.50 9.36
N ALA A 43 3.08 -2.83 8.21
CA ALA A 43 3.63 -3.43 6.99
C ALA A 43 5.08 -3.89 7.17
N MET A 44 5.90 -3.12 7.89
CA MET A 44 7.27 -3.51 8.23
C MET A 44 7.29 -4.77 9.10
N GLU A 45 6.43 -4.86 10.12
CA GLU A 45 6.30 -6.07 10.94
C GLU A 45 5.89 -7.29 10.09
N GLN A 46 4.94 -7.14 9.17
CA GLN A 46 4.58 -8.26 8.29
C GLN A 46 5.71 -8.68 7.34
N GLY A 47 6.45 -7.72 6.78
CA GLY A 47 7.64 -8.00 5.95
C GLY A 47 8.72 -8.74 6.75
N TYR A 48 9.02 -8.25 7.96
CA TYR A 48 9.96 -8.90 8.88
C TYR A 48 9.52 -10.33 9.23
N ARG A 49 8.23 -10.52 9.55
CA ARG A 49 7.67 -11.85 9.83
C ARG A 49 7.81 -12.79 8.64
N ALA A 50 7.47 -12.35 7.43
CA ALA A 50 7.57 -13.18 6.22
C ALA A 50 9.01 -13.64 5.95
N VAL A 51 9.98 -12.75 6.14
CA VAL A 51 11.41 -13.10 6.00
C VAL A 51 11.84 -14.04 7.12
N ARG A 52 11.50 -13.73 8.38
CA ARG A 52 11.87 -14.56 9.54
C ARG A 52 11.29 -15.97 9.48
N THR A 53 10.09 -16.17 8.92
CA THR A 53 9.47 -17.49 8.77
C THR A 53 9.91 -18.24 7.51
N GLY A 54 10.78 -17.66 6.69
CA GLY A 54 11.24 -18.27 5.44
C GLY A 54 10.20 -18.29 4.32
N ILE A 55 9.16 -17.46 4.39
CA ILE A 55 8.18 -17.32 3.30
C ILE A 55 8.79 -16.51 2.14
N CYS A 56 9.70 -15.59 2.45
CA CYS A 56 10.45 -14.79 1.47
C CYS A 56 11.90 -14.62 1.91
N ASP A 57 12.83 -14.51 0.96
CA ASP A 57 14.24 -14.20 1.26
C ASP A 57 14.45 -12.71 1.54
N SER A 58 13.59 -11.86 0.98
CA SER A 58 13.58 -10.41 1.15
C SER A 58 12.16 -9.87 1.02
N ALA A 59 11.91 -8.68 1.55
CA ALA A 59 10.62 -8.01 1.48
C ALA A 59 10.79 -6.54 1.12
N ILE A 60 9.91 -6.04 0.24
CA ILE A 60 9.79 -4.62 -0.06
C ILE A 60 8.65 -4.06 0.79
N VAL A 61 8.97 -3.06 1.61
CA VAL A 61 8.00 -2.39 2.48
C VAL A 61 8.02 -0.90 2.18
N GLY A 62 6.84 -0.30 2.04
CA GLY A 62 6.68 1.12 1.81
C GLY A 62 5.39 1.66 2.43
N GLY A 63 5.30 2.99 2.54
CA GLY A 63 4.10 3.69 2.99
C GLY A 63 4.01 5.06 2.31
N ALA A 64 2.79 5.47 1.97
CA ALA A 64 2.51 6.76 1.34
C ALA A 64 1.23 7.36 1.92
N ASN A 65 1.20 8.68 2.06
CA ASN A 65 0.03 9.44 2.49
C ASN A 65 -0.01 10.76 1.72
N LEU A 66 -1.15 11.07 1.09
CA LEU A 66 -1.34 12.30 0.32
C LEU A 66 -2.61 13.03 0.80
N CYS A 67 -2.48 14.31 1.13
CA CYS A 67 -3.59 15.18 1.52
C CYS A 67 -4.16 15.90 0.29
N LEU A 68 -4.95 15.19 -0.52
CA LEU A 68 -5.46 15.73 -1.80
C LEU A 68 -6.82 16.41 -1.72
N HIS A 69 -7.65 16.04 -0.75
CA HIS A 69 -9.01 16.56 -0.61
C HIS A 69 -9.23 17.15 0.79
N PRO A 70 -9.74 18.39 0.92
CA PRO A 70 -9.84 19.06 2.22
C PRO A 70 -10.81 18.39 3.20
N ASN A 71 -11.80 17.64 2.69
CA ASN A 71 -12.81 16.97 3.51
C ASN A 71 -12.22 16.11 4.65
N VAL A 72 -11.11 15.40 4.38
CA VAL A 72 -10.49 14.53 5.39
C VAL A 72 -9.94 15.37 6.54
N SER A 73 -9.22 16.45 6.24
CA SER A 73 -8.72 17.38 7.26
C SER A 73 -9.85 18.04 8.04
N LEU A 74 -10.93 18.46 7.37
CA LEU A 74 -12.11 19.04 8.02
C LEU A 74 -12.83 18.05 8.94
N GLN A 75 -12.84 16.76 8.60
CA GLN A 75 -13.38 15.70 9.45
C GLN A 75 -12.56 15.54 10.72
N PHE A 76 -11.22 15.51 10.61
CA PHE A 76 -10.34 15.41 11.78
C PHE A 76 -10.47 16.60 12.73
N THR A 77 -10.74 17.82 12.25
CA THR A 77 -10.95 19.00 13.11
C THR A 77 -12.22 18.92 13.97
N ARG A 78 -13.18 18.07 13.59
CA ARG A 78 -14.48 17.95 14.28
C ARG A 78 -14.58 16.71 15.18
N LEU A 79 -13.48 15.97 15.35
CA LEU A 79 -13.35 14.91 16.34
C LEU A 79 -13.06 15.52 17.71
#